data_AF-A0A975NX96-F1
#
_entry.id   AF-A0A975NX96-F1
#
_cell.length_a   1.000
_cell.length_b   1.000
_cell.length_c   1.000
_cell.angle_alpha   90.00
_cell.angle_beta   90.00
_cell.angle_gamma   90.00
#
_symmetry.space_group_name_H-M   'P 1'
#
loop_
_entity.id
_entity.type
_entity.pdbx_description
1 polymer ?
#
loop_
_entity_poly.entity_id
_entity_poly.type
_entity_poly.pdbx_seq_one_letter_code
_entity_poly.pdbx_strand_id
1 'polypeptide(L)'
;MADADLDVVIRQLAKQQYKGLMAAAKKRRDRYIGLAAKAKNGEARARFKQIAKDTMLQATTAARRLQISADNAADSYARSMRNAAEAPPQLKKVVKKAAKKAAKTAPRKTKA
;
A
#
# COMPACT_ATOMS: atom_id res chain seq x y z
N MET A 1 26.72 -12.19 -3.45
CA MET A 1 25.55 -11.64 -2.73
C MET A 1 24.38 -11.80 -3.68
N ALA A 2 23.44 -12.71 -3.40
CA ALA A 2 22.26 -12.81 -4.25
C ALA A 2 21.49 -11.50 -4.09
N ASP A 3 21.32 -10.76 -5.19
CA ASP A 3 20.46 -9.59 -5.23
C ASP A 3 19.11 -9.96 -4.61
N ALA A 4 18.62 -9.10 -3.70
CA ALA A 4 17.32 -9.35 -3.08
C ALA A 4 16.27 -9.44 -4.19
N ASP A 5 15.55 -10.57 -4.23
CA ASP A 5 14.43 -10.75 -5.15
C ASP A 5 13.40 -9.63 -4.92
N LEU A 6 12.72 -9.20 -5.99
CA LEU A 6 11.92 -7.96 -5.95
C LEU A 6 10.78 -8.06 -4.92
N ASP A 7 10.32 -9.25 -4.56
CA ASP A 7 9.36 -9.46 -3.47
C ASP A 7 9.92 -9.02 -2.10
N VAL A 8 11.20 -9.31 -1.83
CA VAL A 8 11.90 -8.86 -0.62
C VAL A 8 12.04 -7.33 -0.62
N VAL A 9 12.37 -6.75 -1.77
CA VAL A 9 12.45 -5.28 -1.93
C VAL A 9 11.09 -4.62 -1.67
N ILE A 10 9.99 -5.19 -2.17
CA ILE A 10 8.63 -4.70 -1.93
C ILE A 10 8.31 -4.69 -0.42
N ARG A 11 8.62 -5.78 0.29
CA ARG A 11 8.39 -5.84 1.75
C ARG A 11 9.28 -4.86 2.53
N GLN A 12 10.52 -4.66 2.11
CA GLN A 12 11.44 -3.71 2.74
C GLN A 12 10.97 -2.26 2.55
N LEU A 13 10.55 -1.89 1.33
CA LEU A 13 9.99 -0.58 1.04
C LEU A 13 8.76 -0.30 1.90
N ALA A 14 7.85 -1.27 2.04
CA ALA A 14 6.67 -1.12 2.90
C ALA A 14 7.03 -0.88 4.37
N LYS A 15 8.06 -1.55 4.90
CA LYS A 15 8.57 -1.31 6.26
C LYS A 15 9.15 0.10 6.42
N GLN A 16 9.85 0.63 5.41
CA GLN A 16 10.35 2.00 5.44
C GLN A 16 9.20 3.02 5.44
N GLN A 17 8.21 2.82 4.58
CA GLN A 17 7.02 3.67 4.51
C GLN A 17 6.18 3.61 5.80
N TYR A 18 6.07 2.44 6.43
CA TYR A 18 5.44 2.28 7.74
C TYR A 18 6.12 3.17 8.80
N LYS A 19 7.46 3.14 8.86
CA LYS A 19 8.24 3.96 9.81
C LYS A 19 8.02 5.46 9.56
N GLY A 20 8.07 5.89 8.30
CA GLY A 20 7.85 7.28 7.91
C GLY A 20 6.44 7.77 8.30
N LEU A 21 5.42 6.99 7.95
CA LEU A 21 4.02 7.30 8.28
C LEU A 21 3.80 7.39 9.80
N MET A 22 4.30 6.41 10.56
CA MET A 22 4.14 6.41 12.02
C MET A 22 4.90 7.53 12.71
N ALA A 23 6.09 7.91 12.21
CA ALA A 23 6.82 9.06 12.72
C ALA A 23 6.06 10.37 12.50
N ALA A 24 5.49 10.56 11.30
CA ALA A 24 4.66 11.72 10.99
C ALA A 24 3.37 11.75 11.85
N ALA A 25 2.73 10.60 12.04
CA ALA A 25 1.55 10.47 12.88
C ALA A 25 1.82 10.82 14.34
N LYS A 26 2.95 10.36 14.90
CA LYS A 26 3.39 10.72 16.25
C LYS A 26 3.62 12.22 16.39
N LYS A 27 4.36 12.84 15.47
CA LYS A 27 4.56 14.31 15.47
C LYS A 27 3.23 15.07 15.46
N ARG A 28 2.27 14.62 14.65
CA ARG A 28 0.94 15.24 14.57
C ARG A 28 0.11 15.04 15.84
N ARG A 29 0.14 13.84 16.43
CA ARG A 29 -0.47 13.55 17.74
C ARG A 29 0.11 14.48 18.81
N ASP A 30 1.42 14.55 18.92
CA ASP A 30 2.09 15.31 19.97
C ASP A 30 1.80 16.82 19.84
N ARG A 31 1.67 17.33 18.60
CA ARG A 31 1.17 18.69 18.35
C ARG A 31 -0.22 18.91 18.94
N TYR A 32 -1.18 18.01 18.71
CA TYR A 32 -2.54 18.14 19.27
C TYR A 32 -2.58 17.97 20.79
N ILE A 33 -1.74 17.09 21.36
CA ILE A 33 -1.58 17.00 22.81
C ILE A 33 -1.02 18.31 23.39
N GLY A 34 -0.05 18.93 22.73
CA GLY A 34 0.47 20.24 23.12
C GLY A 34 -0.59 21.34 23.06
N LEU A 35 -1.46 21.33 22.05
CA LEU A 35 -2.61 22.24 21.96
C LEU A 35 -3.62 21.98 23.09
N ALA A 36 -3.88 20.71 23.42
CA ALA A 36 -4.75 20.34 24.53
C ALA A 36 -4.20 20.79 25.89
N ALA A 37 -2.87 20.77 26.07
CA ALA A 37 -2.23 21.24 27.29
C ALA A 37 -2.36 22.76 27.48
N LYS A 38 -2.38 23.52 26.38
CA LYS A 38 -2.52 24.99 26.38
C LYS A 38 -3.98 25.48 26.38
N ALA A 39 -4.94 24.58 26.17
CA ALA A 39 -6.34 24.94 26.08
C ALA A 39 -6.91 25.34 27.44
N LYS A 40 -7.51 26.54 27.51
CA LYS A 40 -8.19 27.05 28.71
C LYS A 40 -9.60 26.49 28.88
N ASN A 41 -10.28 26.17 27.79
CA ASN A 41 -11.62 25.57 27.78
C ASN A 41 -11.53 24.02 27.81
N GLY A 42 -12.31 23.38 28.68
CA GLY A 42 -12.43 21.93 28.79
C GLY A 42 -12.91 21.25 27.50
N GLU A 43 -13.82 21.88 26.76
CA GLU A 43 -14.32 21.36 25.47
C GLU A 43 -13.22 21.34 24.41
N ALA A 44 -12.47 22.44 24.28
CA ALA A 44 -11.33 22.53 23.37
C ALA A 44 -10.24 21.51 23.73
N ARG A 45 -9.98 21.31 25.02
CA ARG A 45 -9.06 20.30 25.52
C ARG A 45 -9.50 18.88 25.16
N ALA A 46 -10.79 18.57 25.32
CA ALA A 46 -11.37 17.27 24.94
C ALA A 46 -11.26 17.04 23.42
N ARG A 47 -11.61 18.05 22.62
CA ARG A 47 -11.53 17.99 21.15
C ARG A 47 -10.11 17.74 20.67
N PHE A 48 -9.10 18.45 21.20
CA PHE A 48 -7.71 18.22 20.80
C PHE A 48 -7.19 16.84 21.22
N LYS A 49 -7.58 16.33 22.40
CA LYS A 49 -7.27 14.96 22.80
C LYS A 49 -7.92 13.93 21.87
N GLN A 50 -9.15 14.17 21.43
CA GLN A 50 -9.86 13.30 20.49
C GLN A 50 -9.15 13.29 19.13
N ILE A 51 -8.82 14.45 18.58
CA ILE A 51 -8.07 14.54 17.31
C ILE A 51 -6.72 13.81 17.41
N ALA A 52 -6.02 13.92 18.55
CA ALA A 52 -4.77 13.20 18.77
C ALA A 52 -4.96 11.67 18.73
N LYS A 53 -6.05 11.15 19.32
CA LYS A 53 -6.40 9.72 19.29
C LYS A 53 -6.76 9.28 17.87
N ASP A 54 -7.63 10.04 17.20
CA ASP A 54 -8.10 9.73 15.85
C ASP A 54 -6.95 9.71 14.85
N THR A 55 -5.99 10.64 14.98
CA THR A 55 -4.78 10.68 14.15
C THR A 55 -4.00 9.37 14.24
N MET A 56 -3.81 8.84 15.45
CA MET A 56 -3.11 7.56 15.65
C MET A 56 -3.91 6.36 15.12
N LEU A 57 -5.23 6.35 15.33
CA LEU A 57 -6.10 5.29 14.84
C LEU A 57 -6.13 5.23 13.30
N GLN A 58 -6.25 6.39 12.66
CA GLN A 58 -6.22 6.49 11.20
C GLN A 58 -4.85 6.12 10.64
N ALA A 59 -3.77 6.59 11.27
CA ALA A 59 -2.42 6.25 10.85
C ALA A 59 -2.12 4.75 10.96
N THR A 60 -2.49 4.11 12.08
CA THR A 60 -2.31 2.66 12.26
C THR A 60 -3.13 1.84 11.26
N THR A 61 -4.36 2.26 10.99
CA THR A 61 -5.21 1.63 9.97
C THR A 61 -4.61 1.76 8.57
N ALA A 62 -4.15 2.97 8.21
CA ALA A 62 -3.49 3.21 6.92
C ALA A 62 -2.20 2.41 6.80
N ALA A 63 -1.39 2.34 7.86
CA ALA A 63 -0.16 1.57 7.90
C ALA A 63 -0.41 0.07 7.68
N ARG A 64 -1.46 -0.47 8.32
CA ARG A 64 -1.85 -1.88 8.16
C ARG A 64 -2.32 -2.18 6.74
N ARG A 65 -3.11 -1.27 6.13
CA ARG A 65 -3.52 -1.39 4.72
C ARG A 65 -2.33 -1.38 3.78
N LEU A 66 -1.36 -0.50 4.03
CA LEU A 66 -0.12 -0.44 3.24
C LEU A 66 0.67 -1.75 3.32
N GLN A 67 0.81 -2.31 4.52
CA GLN A 67 1.50 -3.58 4.72
C GLN A 67 0.80 -4.73 3.97
N ILE A 68 -0.51 -4.86 4.12
CA ILE A 68 -1.30 -5.88 3.41
C ILE A 68 -1.14 -5.74 1.90
N SER A 69 -1.19 -4.51 1.37
CA SER A 69 -1.00 -4.26 -0.06
C SER A 69 0.40 -4.67 -0.53
N ALA A 70 1.42 -4.44 0.29
CA ALA A 70 2.79 -4.81 -0.04
C ALA A 70 3.00 -6.33 -0.01
N ASP A 71 2.44 -7.02 0.99
CA ASP A 71 2.51 -8.48 1.08
C ASP A 71 1.79 -9.13 -0.12
N ASN A 72 0.60 -8.63 -0.48
CA ASN A 72 -0.13 -9.09 -1.66
C ASN A 72 0.66 -8.86 -2.96
N ALA A 73 1.33 -7.70 -3.10
CA ALA A 73 2.15 -7.39 -4.25
C ALA A 73 3.39 -8.30 -4.33
N ALA A 74 4.08 -8.50 -3.22
CA ALA A 74 5.24 -9.39 -3.10
C ALA A 74 4.85 -10.84 -3.43
N ASP A 75 3.75 -11.34 -2.87
CA ASP A 75 3.27 -12.70 -3.12
C ASP A 75 2.79 -12.89 -4.57
N SER A 76 2.21 -11.87 -5.18
CA SER A 76 1.81 -11.92 -6.59
C SER A 76 3.03 -11.95 -7.51
N TYR A 77 4.06 -11.17 -7.19
CA TYR A 77 5.33 -11.17 -7.91
C TYR A 77 6.02 -12.54 -7.81
N ALA A 78 6.25 -13.03 -6.59
CA ALA A 78 6.88 -14.33 -6.35
C ALA A 78 6.14 -15.47 -7.07
N ARG A 79 4.79 -15.46 -7.06
CA ARG A 79 3.98 -16.44 -7.80
C ARG A 79 4.17 -16.31 -9.31
N SER A 80 4.17 -15.10 -9.86
CA SER A 80 4.38 -14.89 -11.29
C SER A 80 5.76 -15.37 -11.75
N MET A 81 6.81 -15.15 -10.95
CA MET A 81 8.17 -15.61 -11.25
C MET A 81 8.30 -17.13 -11.15
N ARG A 82 7.69 -17.77 -10.15
CA ARG A 82 7.61 -19.24 -10.09
C ARG A 82 6.89 -19.82 -11.30
N ASN A 83 5.72 -19.27 -11.66
CA ASN A 83 4.97 -19.71 -12.83
C ASN A 83 5.74 -19.52 -14.15
N ALA A 84 6.55 -18.46 -14.25
CA ALA A 84 7.40 -18.21 -15.41
C ALA A 84 8.57 -19.19 -15.47
N ALA A 85 9.18 -19.52 -14.33
CA ALA A 85 10.26 -20.50 -14.22
C ALA A 85 9.79 -21.95 -14.45
N GLU A 86 8.58 -22.29 -14.02
CA GLU A 86 7.99 -23.63 -14.15
C GLU A 86 7.25 -23.85 -15.48
N ALA A 87 7.07 -22.82 -16.31
CA ALA A 87 6.13 -22.86 -17.44
C ALA A 87 6.38 -24.02 -18.44
N PRO A 88 5.49 -25.04 -18.49
CA PRO A 88 5.46 -26.00 -19.59
C PRO A 88 4.87 -25.30 -20.85
N PRO A 89 5.08 -25.83 -22.06
CA PRO A 89 4.72 -25.17 -23.34
C PRO A 89 3.23 -24.79 -23.53
N GLN A 90 2.35 -25.16 -22.60
CA GLN A 90 0.91 -24.93 -22.66
C GLN A 90 0.49 -23.51 -22.19
N LEU A 91 1.25 -22.84 -21.32
CA LEU A 91 0.96 -21.46 -20.90
C LEU A 91 1.13 -20.44 -22.04
N LYS A 92 1.97 -20.73 -23.03
CA LYS A 92 2.09 -19.94 -24.27
C LYS A 92 0.76 -19.84 -25.03
N LYS A 93 -0.13 -20.83 -24.90
CA LYS A 93 -1.46 -20.82 -25.55
C LYS A 93 -2.48 -19.95 -24.81
N VAL A 94 -2.40 -19.85 -23.48
CA VAL A 94 -3.35 -19.06 -22.67
C VAL A 94 -3.09 -17.55 -22.81
N VAL A 95 -1.81 -17.13 -22.83
CA VAL A 95 -1.43 -15.73 -23.08
C VAL A 95 -1.86 -15.27 -24.47
N LYS A 96 -1.73 -16.13 -25.50
CA LYS A 96 -2.25 -15.84 -26.85
C LYS A 96 -3.79 -15.69 -26.87
N LYS A 97 -4.53 -16.46 -26.05
CA LYS A 97 -5.99 -16.37 -25.97
C LYS A 97 -6.46 -15.10 -25.24
N ALA A 98 -5.75 -14.70 -24.17
CA ALA A 98 -6.03 -13.47 -23.42
C ALA A 98 -5.75 -12.21 -24.24
N ALA A 99 -4.62 -12.16 -24.96
CA ALA A 99 -4.29 -11.07 -25.87
C ALA A 99 -5.32 -10.92 -27.01
N LYS A 100 -5.82 -12.04 -27.55
CA LYS A 100 -6.84 -12.03 -28.61
C LYS A 100 -8.23 -11.57 -28.10
N LYS A 101 -8.51 -11.74 -26.81
CA LYS A 101 -9.75 -11.26 -26.18
C LYS A 101 -9.68 -9.76 -25.89
N ALA A 102 -8.52 -9.25 -25.46
CA ALA A 102 -8.28 -7.81 -25.27
C ALA A 102 -8.31 -7.03 -26.59
N ALA A 103 -7.81 -7.61 -27.70
CA ALA A 103 -7.89 -7.00 -29.03
C ALA A 103 -9.31 -6.92 -29.61
N LYS A 104 -10.25 -7.76 -29.14
CA LYS A 104 -11.66 -7.74 -29.58
C LYS A 104 -12.53 -6.73 -28.82
N THR A 105 -12.06 -6.21 -27.69
CA THR A 105 -12.82 -5.27 -26.84
C THR A 105 -12.29 -3.83 -26.87
N ALA A 106 -11.26 -3.53 -27.65
CA ALA A 106 -10.84 -2.15 -27.89
C ALA A 106 -11.81 -1.47 -28.89
N PRO A 107 -12.45 -0.33 -28.55
CA PRO A 107 -13.38 0.33 -29.45
C PRO A 107 -12.59 0.87 -30.64
N ARG A 108 -13.01 0.47 -31.84
CA ARG A 108 -12.50 0.95 -33.12
C ARG A 108 -12.71 2.47 -33.14
N LYS A 109 -11.64 3.26 -33.04
CA LYS A 109 -11.71 4.72 -33.21
C LYS A 109 -12.38 5.00 -34.56
N THR A 110 -13.53 5.67 -34.50
CA THR A 110 -14.21 6.27 -35.64
C THR A 110 -13.25 7.24 -36.34
N LYS A 111 -13.03 7.01 -37.63
CA LYS A 111 -12.48 7.98 -38.58
C LYS A 111 -13.40 7.94 -39.80
N ALA A 112 -13.66 9.14 -40.32
CA ALA A 112 -14.59 9.52 -41.40
C ALA A 112 -16.02 9.77 -40.93
#